data_AF-A0AAD7J1D4-F1
#
_entry.id   AF-A0AAD7J1D4-F1
#
_cell.length_a   1.000
_cell.length_b   1.000
_cell.length_c   1.000
_cell.angle_alpha   90.00
_cell.angle_beta   90.00
_cell.angle_gamma   90.00
#
_symmetry.space_group_name_H-M   'P 1'
#
loop_
_entity.id
_entity.type
_entity.pdbx_description
1 polymer ?
#
loop_
_entity_poly.entity_id
_entity_poly.type
_entity_poly.pdbx_seq_one_letter_code
_entity_poly.pdbx_strand_id
1 'polypeptide(L)'
;MLPRDTNTVPAVSRDALDLPGIIAKHTLNLEQARAFSLVAGHSMEKGRDPLRMHLGGPGGTGKSRVIDALQDFFVARGQPRRFRLASYTGVAARNISGMTLHASLML
;
A
#
# COMPACT_ATOMS: atom_id res chain seq x y z
N MET A 1 -0.77 16.07 23.16
CA MET A 1 -0.01 14.86 22.76
C MET A 1 -0.93 13.67 22.91
N LEU A 2 -1.64 13.28 21.85
CA LEU A 2 -2.54 12.13 21.91
C LEU A 2 -1.71 10.85 22.07
N PRO A 3 -2.12 9.90 22.93
CA PRO A 3 -1.44 8.63 23.06
C PRO A 3 -1.43 7.92 21.70
N ARG A 4 -0.25 7.47 21.26
CA ARG A 4 -0.13 6.56 20.13
C ARG A 4 -0.76 5.25 20.59
N ASP A 5 -1.97 4.97 20.15
CA ASP A 5 -2.59 3.66 20.35
C ASP A 5 -1.65 2.59 19.77
N THR A 6 -0.89 1.94 20.65
CA THR A 6 -0.07 0.76 20.36
C THR A 6 -0.95 -0.48 20.30
N ASN A 7 -2.12 -0.37 19.67
CA ASN A 7 -2.97 -1.51 19.37
C ASN A 7 -2.27 -2.28 18.23
N THR A 8 -1.22 -2.99 18.61
CA THR A 8 -0.36 -3.77 17.75
C THR A 8 -1.15 -5.01 17.44
N VAL A 9 -2.05 -4.91 16.45
CA VAL A 9 -2.61 -6.10 15.81
C VAL A 9 -1.40 -6.96 15.45
N PRO A 10 -1.31 -8.20 15.97
CA PRO A 10 -0.13 -9.03 15.74
C PRO A 10 0.07 -9.13 14.23
N ALA A 11 1.17 -8.55 13.76
CA ALA A 11 1.51 -8.61 12.36
C ALA A 11 1.72 -10.08 12.03
N VAL A 12 0.92 -10.61 11.09
CA VAL A 12 1.17 -11.94 10.51
C VAL A 12 2.64 -11.99 10.09
N SER A 13 3.35 -13.04 10.51
CA SER A 13 4.77 -13.21 10.21
C SER A 13 5.00 -13.14 8.70
N ARG A 14 6.17 -12.63 8.28
CA ARG A 14 6.56 -12.50 6.87
C ARG A 14 6.42 -13.83 6.12
N ASP A 15 6.71 -14.94 6.79
CA ASP A 15 6.66 -16.29 6.21
C ASP A 15 5.24 -16.84 6.05
N ALA A 16 4.24 -16.22 6.70
CA ALA A 16 2.84 -16.60 6.61
C ALA A 16 2.05 -15.77 5.59
N LEU A 17 2.67 -14.78 4.93
CA LEU A 17 2.02 -13.96 3.91
C LEU A 17 2.30 -14.49 2.51
N ASP A 18 1.24 -14.84 1.80
CA ASP A 18 1.31 -15.32 0.42
C ASP A 18 1.50 -14.16 -0.58
N LEU A 19 2.71 -13.58 -0.60
CA LEU A 19 3.10 -12.58 -1.59
C LEU A 19 2.99 -13.10 -3.04
N PRO A 20 3.45 -14.33 -3.37
CA PRO A 20 3.29 -14.89 -4.71
C PRO A 20 1.82 -15.00 -5.12
N GLY A 21 0.93 -15.41 -4.21
CA GLY A 21 -0.50 -15.49 -4.46
C GLY A 21 -1.13 -14.13 -4.74
N ILE A 22 -0.71 -13.07 -4.04
CA ILE A 22 -1.17 -11.71 -4.33
C ILE A 22 -0.68 -11.24 -5.70
N ILE A 23 0.59 -11.50 -6.04
CA ILE A 23 1.16 -11.18 -7.36
C ILE A 23 0.36 -11.87 -8.47
N ALA A 24 0.06 -13.16 -8.30
CA ALA A 24 -0.71 -13.95 -9.24
C ALA A 24 -2.17 -13.48 -9.34
N LYS A 25 -2.84 -13.23 -8.20
CA LYS A 25 -4.22 -12.73 -8.12
C LYS A 25 -4.42 -11.44 -8.90
N HIS A 26 -3.44 -10.53 -8.80
CA HIS A 26 -3.48 -9.24 -9.48
C HIS A 26 -2.84 -9.29 -10.87
N THR A 27 -2.31 -10.42 -11.31
CA THR A 27 -1.64 -10.59 -12.61
C THR A 27 -0.55 -9.52 -12.82
N LEU A 28 0.28 -9.28 -11.80
CA LEU A 28 1.32 -8.25 -11.88
C LEU A 28 2.39 -8.66 -12.88
N ASN A 29 2.78 -7.73 -13.76
CA ASN A 29 3.98 -7.91 -14.57
C ASN A 29 5.25 -7.78 -13.71
N LEU A 30 6.41 -8.05 -14.30
CA LEU A 30 7.70 -8.05 -13.59
C LEU A 30 7.96 -6.75 -12.82
N GLU A 31 7.75 -5.59 -13.43
CA GLU A 31 8.04 -4.29 -12.81
C GLU A 31 7.00 -3.91 -11.74
N GLN A 32 5.73 -4.25 -11.96
CA GLN A 32 4.68 -4.09 -10.96
C GLN A 32 4.93 -4.98 -9.75
N ALA A 33 5.33 -6.24 -9.96
CA ALA A 33 5.68 -7.18 -8.90
C ALA A 33 6.89 -6.70 -8.10
N ARG A 34 7.94 -6.17 -8.77
CA ARG A 34 9.08 -5.55 -8.09
C ARG A 34 8.66 -4.37 -7.21
N ALA A 35 7.84 -3.46 -7.75
CA ALA A 35 7.33 -2.31 -7.00
C ALA A 35 6.52 -2.75 -5.76
N PHE A 36 5.61 -3.71 -5.95
CA PHE A 36 4.84 -4.32 -4.87
C PHE A 36 5.74 -4.94 -3.79
N SER A 37 6.69 -5.80 -4.18
CA SER A 37 7.59 -6.50 -3.25
C SER A 37 8.48 -5.54 -2.46
N LEU A 38 8.94 -4.44 -3.06
CA LEU A 38 9.72 -3.42 -2.37
C LEU A 38 8.92 -2.77 -1.25
N VAL A 39 7.69 -2.32 -1.54
CA VAL A 39 6.82 -1.68 -0.54
C VAL A 39 6.38 -2.69 0.53
N ALA A 40 5.97 -3.90 0.12
CA ALA A 40 5.57 -4.96 1.04
C ALA A 40 6.71 -5.32 1.99
N GLY A 41 7.91 -5.57 1.45
CA GLY A 41 9.13 -5.86 2.20
C GLY A 41 9.46 -4.76 3.21
N HIS A 42 9.52 -3.51 2.75
CA HIS A 42 9.81 -2.37 3.60
C HIS A 42 8.80 -2.22 4.75
N SER A 43 7.51 -2.44 4.50
CA SER A 43 6.46 -2.35 5.53
C SER A 43 6.55 -3.40 6.65
N MET A 44 7.38 -4.43 6.47
CA MET A 44 7.60 -5.50 7.45
C MET A 44 8.86 -5.25 8.31
N GLU A 45 9.75 -4.37 7.88
CA GLU A 45 10.99 -4.05 8.58
C GLU A 45 10.76 -2.93 9.60
N LYS A 46 11.42 -3.03 10.76
CA LYS A 46 11.39 -1.99 11.81
C LYS A 46 12.69 -1.19 11.76
N GLY A 47 12.63 0.10 12.05
CA GLY A 47 13.81 0.95 12.25
C GLY A 47 14.55 1.38 10.98
N ARG A 48 13.95 1.24 9.80
CA ARG A 48 14.48 1.82 8.56
C ARG A 48 13.95 3.23 8.33
N ASP A 49 14.72 4.02 7.58
CA ASP A 49 14.28 5.31 7.06
C ASP A 49 13.03 5.15 6.18
N PRO A 50 12.09 6.12 6.20
CA PRO A 50 10.88 6.04 5.40
C PRO A 50 11.17 5.86 3.90
N LEU A 51 10.59 4.81 3.29
CA LEU A 51 10.64 4.61 1.84
C LEU A 51 9.86 5.72 1.12
N ARG A 52 10.57 6.56 0.37
CA ARG A 52 10.01 7.54 -0.56
C ARG A 52 10.15 7.00 -1.98
N MET A 53 9.04 6.50 -2.53
CA MET A 53 9.02 5.87 -3.84
C MET A 53 8.13 6.66 -4.80
N HIS A 54 8.62 6.89 -6.02
CA HIS A 54 7.82 7.39 -7.15
C HIS A 54 7.62 6.27 -8.16
N LEU A 55 6.37 5.85 -8.36
CA LEU A 55 6.02 4.86 -9.38
C LEU A 55 5.53 5.56 -10.66
N GLY A 56 6.46 5.77 -11.59
CA GLY A 56 6.20 6.42 -12.87
C GLY A 56 5.71 5.47 -13.97
N GLY A 57 5.54 6.03 -15.18
CA GLY A 57 5.24 5.28 -16.40
C GLY A 57 4.04 5.85 -17.17
N PRO A 58 3.88 5.51 -18.45
CA PRO A 58 2.80 6.02 -19.30
C PRO A 58 1.39 5.81 -18.72
N GLY A 59 0.42 6.59 -19.19
CA GLY A 59 -1.00 6.34 -18.88
C GLY A 59 -1.41 4.91 -19.28
N GLY A 60 -2.24 4.26 -18.47
CA GLY A 60 -2.74 2.91 -18.78
C GLY A 60 -1.82 1.73 -18.43
N THR A 61 -0.61 1.95 -17.89
CA THR A 61 0.32 0.85 -17.55
C THR A 61 0.02 0.11 -16.24
N GLY A 62 -1.18 0.30 -15.67
CA GLY A 62 -1.62 -0.45 -14.49
C GLY A 62 -0.93 -0.06 -13.18
N LYS A 63 -0.53 1.21 -13.01
CA LYS A 63 -0.03 1.69 -11.70
C LYS A 63 -1.04 1.48 -10.57
N SER A 64 -2.33 1.70 -10.84
CA SER A 64 -3.42 1.42 -9.88
C SER A 64 -3.49 -0.04 -9.46
N ARG A 65 -3.11 -0.97 -10.33
CA ARG A 65 -3.09 -2.41 -10.00
C ARG A 65 -2.05 -2.73 -8.92
N VAL A 66 -0.94 -1.98 -8.85
CA VAL A 66 0.03 -2.10 -7.74
C VAL A 66 -0.58 -1.58 -6.44
N ILE A 67 -1.39 -0.51 -6.50
CA ILE A 67 -2.12 0.02 -5.34
C ILE A 67 -3.11 -1.02 -4.82
N ASP A 68 -3.87 -1.67 -5.70
CA ASP A 68 -4.85 -2.69 -5.33
C ASP A 68 -4.18 -3.92 -4.68
N ALA A 69 -3.06 -4.37 -5.24
CA ALA A 69 -2.26 -5.45 -4.65
C ALA A 69 -1.73 -5.10 -3.25
N LEU A 70 -1.29 -3.85 -3.04
CA LEU A 70 -0.86 -3.38 -1.72
C LEU A 70 -2.03 -3.30 -0.73
N GLN A 71 -3.21 -2.86 -1.17
CA GLN A 71 -4.39 -2.85 -0.33
C GLN A 71 -4.72 -4.27 0.16
N ASP A 72 -4.76 -5.24 -0.76
CA ASP A 72 -4.99 -6.64 -0.43
C ASP A 72 -3.93 -7.19 0.54
N PHE A 73 -2.66 -6.84 0.34
CA PHE A 73 -1.59 -7.22 1.25
C PHE A 73 -1.81 -6.69 2.67
N PHE A 74 -2.18 -5.43 2.84
CA PHE A 74 -2.43 -4.87 4.18
C PHE A 74 -3.71 -5.42 4.82
N VAL A 75 -4.72 -5.79 4.01
CA VAL A 75 -5.90 -6.53 4.48
C VAL A 75 -5.51 -7.92 4.96
N ALA A 76 -4.76 -8.68 4.16
CA ALA A 76 -4.28 -10.04 4.50
C ALA A 76 -3.41 -10.04 5.77
N ARG A 77 -2.73 -8.93 6.06
CA ARG A 77 -1.97 -8.73 7.30
C ARG A 77 -2.81 -8.40 8.53
N GLY A 78 -4.13 -8.24 8.40
CA GLY A 78 -4.97 -7.70 9.46
C GLY A 78 -4.67 -6.23 9.79
N GLN A 79 -4.03 -5.49 8.88
CA GLN A 79 -3.58 -4.11 9.07
C GLN A 79 -4.15 -3.14 8.02
N PRO A 80 -5.45 -3.19 7.66
CA PRO A 80 -6.00 -2.37 6.58
C PRO A 80 -5.84 -0.87 6.87
N ARG A 81 -5.86 -0.45 8.14
CA ARG A 81 -5.70 0.95 8.55
C ARG A 81 -4.27 1.50 8.43
N ARG A 82 -3.26 0.65 8.21
CA ARG A 82 -1.86 1.09 8.01
C ARG A 82 -1.60 1.56 6.57
N PHE A 83 -2.54 1.35 5.66
CA PHE A 83 -2.44 1.79 4.28
C PHE A 83 -3.48 2.87 4.00
N ARG A 84 -3.02 4.10 3.73
CA ARG A 84 -3.89 5.23 3.42
C ARG A 84 -3.63 5.68 2.00
N LEU A 85 -4.71 5.88 1.25
CA LEU A 85 -4.67 6.31 -0.14
C LEU A 85 -5.21 7.73 -0.24
N ALA A 86 -4.46 8.59 -0.92
CA ALA A 86 -4.84 9.98 -1.12
C ALA A 86 -4.52 10.44 -2.55
N SER A 87 -5.32 11.38 -3.06
CA SER A 87 -5.10 12.01 -4.37
C SER A 87 -5.44 13.49 -4.35
N TYR A 88 -5.01 14.23 -5.37
CA TYR A 88 -5.20 15.67 -5.46
C TYR A 88 -6.65 16.06 -5.78
N THR A 89 -7.33 15.28 -6.62
CA THR A 89 -8.71 15.55 -7.06
C THR A 89 -9.70 14.52 -6.52
N GLY A 90 -10.95 14.91 -6.34
CA GLY A 90 -12.00 14.03 -5.80
C GLY A 90 -12.26 12.80 -6.67
N VAL A 91 -12.25 12.95 -8.00
CA VAL A 91 -12.44 11.82 -8.94
C VAL A 91 -11.28 10.83 -8.83
N ALA A 92 -10.04 11.31 -8.80
CA ALA A 92 -8.88 10.43 -8.69
C ALA A 92 -8.80 9.75 -7.31
N ALA A 93 -9.18 10.45 -6.25
CA ALA A 93 -9.29 9.86 -4.90
C ALA A 93 -10.34 8.74 -4.88
N ARG A 94 -11.50 8.96 -5.49
CA ARG A 94 -12.56 7.94 -5.62
C ARG A 94 -12.08 6.71 -6.40
N ASN A 95 -11.31 6.91 -7.48
CA ASN A 95 -10.81 5.82 -8.32
C ASN A 95 -9.84 4.86 -7.60
N ILE A 96 -9.18 5.32 -6.53
CA ILE A 96 -8.28 4.50 -5.72
C ILE A 96 -8.91 4.14 -4.37
N SER A 97 -10.23 4.31 -4.21
CA SER A 97 -10.93 4.07 -2.93
C SER A 97 -10.29 4.82 -1.75
N GLY A 98 -9.79 6.03 -2.01
CA GLY A 98 -9.07 6.88 -1.06
C GLY A 98 -9.80 8.19 -0.78
N MET A 99 -9.06 9.15 -0.25
CA MET A 99 -9.54 10.50 0.08
C MET A 99 -8.73 11.59 -0.63
N THR A 100 -9.20 12.83 -0.58
CA THR A 100 -8.37 13.93 -1.10
C THR A 100 -7.21 14.21 -0.15
N LEU A 101 -6.11 14.74 -0.68
CA LEU A 101 -4.97 15.18 0.15
C LEU A 101 -5.41 16.20 1.22
N HIS A 102 -6.27 17.16 0.83
CA HIS A 102 -6.89 18.12 1.74
C HIS A 102 -7.61 17.40 2.90
N ALA A 103 -8.47 16.43 2.61
CA ALA A 103 -9.17 15.65 3.64
C ALA A 103 -8.22 14.81 4.51
N SER A 104 -7.13 14.28 3.94
CA SER A 104 -6.17 13.45 4.68
C SER A 104 -5.26 14.24 5.62
N LEU A 105 -4.94 15.48 5.26
CA LEU A 105 -3.94 16.30 5.96
C LEU A 105 -4.56 17.51 6.68
N MET A 106 -5.85 17.77 6.48
CA MET A 106 -6.53 19.01 6.89
C MET A 106 -5.79 20.26 6.38
N LEU A 107 -5.29 20.18 5.16
CA LEU A 107 -4.74 21.29 4.38
C LEU A 107 -5.84 21.89 3.50
#